data_AF-A0AB38BII7-F1
#
_entry.id   AF-A0AB38BII7-F1
#
_cell.length_a   1.000
_cell.length_b   1.000
_cell.length_c   1.000
_cell.angle_alpha   90.00
_cell.angle_beta   90.00
_cell.angle_gamma   90.00
#
_symmetry.space_group_name_H-M   'P 1'
#
loop_
_entity.id
_entity.type
_entity.pdbx_description
1 polymer ?
#
loop_
_entity_poly.entity_id
_entity_poly.type
_entity_poly.pdbx_seq_one_letter_code
_entity_poly.pdbx_strand_id
1 'polypeptide(L)'
;MTKTNGKGKTASIFEEWQYESMAKEYGLNARQELFCMYYLRYQNASKAYRLAYGCSARVANVNGSRLLKKPKIQGFYRWYRNVVCIGAGLNVEKAEQNIIFLDSIFATNPYHWNKPYQPF
;
A
#
# COMPACT_ATOMS: atom_id res chain seq x y z
N MET A 1 -42.95 3.63 -3.99
CA MET A 1 -42.42 2.98 -5.21
C MET A 1 -41.02 3.53 -5.47
N THR A 2 -40.05 2.62 -5.46
CA THR A 2 -38.60 2.86 -5.60
C THR A 2 -38.22 3.17 -7.05
N LYS A 3 -37.20 4.03 -7.25
CA LYS A 3 -36.14 3.78 -8.24
C LYS A 3 -34.80 4.32 -7.72
N THR A 4 -33.90 3.38 -7.47
CA THR A 4 -32.46 3.57 -7.25
C THR A 4 -31.76 3.80 -8.60
N ASN A 5 -30.79 4.72 -8.69
CA ASN A 5 -29.50 4.39 -9.32
C ASN A 5 -28.47 5.53 -9.20
N GLY A 6 -27.21 5.16 -8.92
CA GLY A 6 -26.09 6.10 -8.88
C GLY A 6 -24.90 5.67 -8.01
N LYS A 7 -24.87 4.44 -7.50
CA LYS A 7 -23.70 3.87 -6.82
C LYS A 7 -22.80 3.21 -7.87
N GLY A 8 -21.92 3.95 -8.53
CA GLY A 8 -21.05 3.33 -9.55
C GLY A 8 -19.92 4.16 -10.15
N LYS A 9 -19.86 5.49 -9.94
CA LYS A 9 -18.79 6.32 -10.55
C LYS A 9 -17.88 7.05 -9.55
N THR A 10 -18.29 7.19 -8.29
CA THR A 10 -17.54 7.99 -7.30
C THR A 10 -16.45 7.22 -6.56
N ALA A 11 -16.55 5.89 -6.47
CA ALA A 11 -15.49 5.02 -5.93
C ALA A 11 -14.28 4.92 -6.89
N SER A 12 -14.50 5.25 -8.15
CA SER A 12 -13.52 5.26 -9.25
C SER A 12 -12.86 6.63 -9.40
N ILE A 13 -12.81 7.54 -8.44
CA ILE A 13 -12.03 8.80 -8.61
C ILE A 13 -11.11 9.05 -7.40
N PHE A 14 -11.33 8.34 -6.28
CA PHE A 14 -10.26 7.96 -5.32
C PHE A 14 -9.29 6.93 -5.96
N GLU A 15 -8.98 7.20 -7.22
CA GLU A 15 -8.46 6.34 -8.27
C GLU A 15 -6.94 6.53 -8.34
N GLU A 16 -6.26 5.60 -8.99
CA GLU A 16 -4.81 5.49 -9.19
C GLU A 16 -4.05 6.84 -9.31
N TRP A 17 -4.64 7.84 -9.95
CA TRP A 17 -4.13 9.21 -10.07
C TRP A 17 -3.88 9.93 -8.75
N GLN A 18 -4.78 9.83 -7.78
CA GLN A 18 -4.61 10.47 -6.46
C GLN A 18 -3.49 9.76 -5.68
N TYR A 19 -3.26 8.48 -5.94
CA TYR A 19 -2.20 7.68 -5.30
C TYR A 19 -0.81 8.01 -5.84
N GLU A 20 -0.63 7.94 -7.16
CA GLU A 20 0.65 8.28 -7.81
C GLU A 20 1.05 9.74 -7.55
N SER A 21 0.06 10.64 -7.47
CA SER A 21 0.31 12.04 -7.11
C SER A 21 0.81 12.17 -5.67
N MET A 22 0.21 11.45 -4.72
CA MET A 22 0.62 11.52 -3.31
C MET A 22 2.00 10.91 -3.06
N ALA A 23 2.38 9.80 -3.72
CA ALA A 23 3.73 9.25 -3.59
C ALA A 23 4.79 10.28 -4.02
N LYS A 24 4.53 11.04 -5.08
CA LYS A 24 5.39 12.14 -5.55
C LYS A 24 5.44 13.31 -4.57
N GLU A 25 4.33 13.68 -3.93
CA GLU A 25 4.31 14.73 -2.89
C GLU A 25 5.22 14.39 -1.69
N TYR A 26 5.29 13.12 -1.29
CA TYR A 26 6.25 12.67 -0.28
C TYR A 26 7.67 12.47 -0.83
N GLY A 27 7.91 12.71 -2.12
CA GLY A 27 9.20 12.56 -2.78
C GLY A 27 9.67 11.11 -2.84
N LEU A 28 8.75 10.14 -2.97
CA LEU A 28 9.07 8.72 -3.13
C LEU A 28 9.34 8.39 -4.60
N ASN A 29 10.21 7.41 -4.81
CA ASN A 29 10.29 6.71 -6.09
C ASN A 29 9.39 5.47 -6.09
N ALA A 30 9.17 4.88 -7.26
CA ALA A 30 8.30 3.71 -7.43
C ALA A 30 8.66 2.52 -6.50
N ARG A 31 9.95 2.27 -6.24
CA ARG A 31 10.38 1.18 -5.33
C ARG A 31 10.08 1.52 -3.86
N GLN A 32 10.14 2.78 -3.47
CA GLN A 32 9.82 3.23 -2.11
C GLN A 32 8.32 3.18 -1.84
N GLU A 33 7.51 3.55 -2.83
CA GLU A 33 6.05 3.38 -2.81
C GLU A 33 5.69 1.90 -2.70
N LEU A 34 6.25 1.06 -3.57
CA LEU A 34 6.03 -0.39 -3.57
C LEU A 34 6.46 -1.05 -2.25
N PHE A 35 7.55 -0.55 -1.63
CA PHE A 35 7.96 -0.96 -0.29
C PHE A 35 6.88 -0.69 0.75
N CYS A 36 6.27 0.50 0.77
CA CYS A 36 5.19 0.84 1.69
C CYS A 36 3.95 -0.04 1.50
N MET A 37 3.62 -0.37 0.25
CA MET A 37 2.51 -1.27 -0.08
C MET A 37 2.75 -2.68 0.49
N TYR A 38 3.91 -3.27 0.19
CA TYR A 38 4.26 -4.59 0.72
C TYR A 38 4.43 -4.59 2.24
N TYR A 39 4.91 -3.48 2.82
CA TYR A 39 5.05 -3.36 4.27
C TYR A 39 3.68 -3.36 4.96
N LEU A 40 2.70 -2.62 4.43
CA LEU A 40 1.34 -2.66 4.95
C LEU A 40 0.78 -4.09 4.95
N ARG A 41 0.99 -4.83 3.85
CA ARG A 41 0.50 -6.21 3.69
C ARG A 41 1.17 -7.21 4.64
N TYR A 42 2.50 -7.21 4.70
CA TYR A 42 3.24 -8.28 5.39
C TYR A 42 3.70 -7.92 6.80
N GLN A 43 3.64 -6.64 7.18
CA GLN A 43 4.19 -6.12 8.44
C GLN A 43 5.64 -6.59 8.69
N ASN A 44 6.40 -6.75 7.60
CA ASN A 44 7.77 -7.26 7.62
C ASN A 44 8.63 -6.45 6.66
N ALA A 45 9.50 -5.60 7.23
CA ALA A 45 10.32 -4.67 6.46
C ALA A 45 11.30 -5.39 5.53
N SER A 46 11.90 -6.51 5.96
CA SER A 46 12.81 -7.30 5.14
C SER A 46 12.07 -7.92 3.94
N LYS A 47 10.90 -8.50 4.15
CA LYS A 47 10.08 -9.07 3.07
C LYS A 47 9.63 -8.00 2.09
N ALA A 48 9.14 -6.87 2.59
CA ALA A 48 8.72 -5.75 1.77
C ALA A 48 9.86 -5.17 0.93
N TYR A 49 11.04 -4.98 1.52
CA TYR A 49 12.21 -4.49 0.81
C TYR A 49 12.67 -5.46 -0.26
N ARG A 50 12.71 -6.76 0.07
CA ARG A 50 13.10 -7.80 -0.87
C ARG A 50 12.21 -7.80 -2.12
N LEU A 51 10.90 -7.68 -1.95
CA LEU A 51 9.95 -7.66 -3.06
C LEU A 51 10.04 -6.36 -3.86
N ALA A 52 10.16 -5.20 -3.19
CA ALA A 52 10.21 -3.91 -3.87
C ALA A 52 11.54 -3.63 -4.61
N TYR A 53 12.64 -4.24 -4.17
CA TYR A 53 13.99 -3.99 -4.72
C TYR A 53 14.61 -5.21 -5.41
N GLY A 54 13.95 -6.38 -5.40
CA GLY A 54 14.42 -7.60 -6.07
C GLY A 54 15.79 -8.09 -5.57
N CYS A 55 16.10 -7.89 -4.29
CA CYS A 55 17.45 -8.16 -3.75
C CYS A 55 17.53 -9.46 -2.93
N SER A 56 18.72 -9.81 -2.44
CA SER A 56 18.89 -10.94 -1.51
C SER A 56 18.31 -10.63 -0.12
N ALA A 57 18.00 -11.68 0.65
CA ALA A 57 17.50 -11.55 2.01
C ALA A 57 18.50 -10.83 2.94
N ARG A 58 19.81 -11.07 2.77
CA ARG A 58 20.88 -10.40 3.53
C ARG A 58 20.85 -8.88 3.33
N VAL A 59 20.71 -8.44 2.08
CA VAL A 59 20.61 -7.01 1.73
C VAL A 59 19.30 -6.42 2.27
N ALA A 60 18.19 -7.14 2.14
CA ALA A 60 16.88 -6.70 2.58
C ALA A 60 16.79 -6.52 4.11
N ASN A 61 17.40 -7.40 4.89
CA ASN A 61 17.41 -7.32 6.36
C ASN A 61 18.02 -6.01 6.88
N VAL A 62 19.11 -5.56 6.26
CA VAL A 62 19.77 -4.32 6.67
C VAL A 62 19.01 -3.09 6.16
N ASN A 63 18.59 -3.12 4.89
CA ASN A 63 18.04 -1.93 4.24
C ASN A 63 16.55 -1.72 4.51
N GLY A 64 15.77 -2.77 4.76
CA GLY A 64 14.33 -2.66 5.05
C GLY A 64 14.06 -1.81 6.30
N SER A 65 14.68 -2.17 7.43
CA SER A 65 14.54 -1.42 8.67
C SER A 65 15.10 0.00 8.59
N ARG A 66 16.19 0.20 7.83
CA ARG A 66 16.75 1.53 7.58
C ARG A 66 15.82 2.40 6.74
N LEU A 67 15.21 1.85 5.69
CA LEU A 67 14.30 2.57 4.82
C LEU A 67 13.03 2.97 5.58
N LEU A 68 12.48 2.07 6.40
CA LEU A 68 11.30 2.31 7.21
C LEU A 68 11.47 3.46 8.21
N LYS A 69 12.70 3.74 8.66
CA LYS A 69 12.99 4.87 9.58
C LYS A 69 13.05 6.22 8.89
N LYS A 70 13.07 6.29 7.55
CA LYS A 70 13.16 7.56 6.84
C LYS A 70 11.84 8.35 7.00
N PRO A 71 11.86 9.64 7.36
CA PRO A 71 10.65 10.43 7.62
C PRO A 71 9.63 10.41 6.47
N LYS A 72 10.09 10.56 5.22
CA LYS A 72 9.22 10.52 4.05
C LYS A 72 8.50 9.17 3.85
N ILE A 73 9.17 8.08 4.20
CA ILE A 73 8.62 6.72 4.11
C ILE A 73 7.55 6.53 5.18
N GLN A 74 7.82 6.98 6.42
CA GLN A 74 6.84 6.97 7.51
C GLN A 74 5.61 7.83 7.19
N GLY A 75 5.82 9.02 6.62
CA GLY A 75 4.74 9.93 6.24
C GLY A 75 3.80 9.28 5.23
N PHE A 76 4.35 8.78 4.12
CA PHE A 76 3.56 8.11 3.10
C PHE A 76 2.90 6.83 3.62
N TYR A 77 3.63 5.99 4.38
CA TYR A 77 3.07 4.77 4.96
C TYR A 77 1.86 5.05 5.85
N ARG A 78 1.94 6.06 6.72
CA ARG A 78 0.82 6.45 7.60
C ARG A 78 -0.38 6.92 6.79
N TRP A 79 -0.16 7.79 5.80
CA TRP A 79 -1.21 8.25 4.90
C TRP A 79 -1.85 7.06 4.16
N TYR A 80 -1.04 6.22 3.52
CA TYR A 80 -1.51 5.07 2.75
C TYR A 80 -2.31 4.10 3.61
N ARG A 81 -1.79 3.76 4.79
CA ARG A 81 -2.50 2.93 5.77
C ARG A 81 -3.87 3.54 6.10
N ASN A 82 -3.94 4.83 6.42
CA ASN A 82 -5.20 5.48 6.76
C ASN A 82 -6.20 5.43 5.59
N VAL A 83 -5.77 5.73 4.38
CA VAL A 83 -6.64 5.70 3.19
C VAL A 83 -7.18 4.28 2.94
N VAL A 84 -6.32 3.26 3.01
CA VAL A 84 -6.73 1.86 2.84
C VAL A 84 -7.70 1.43 3.94
N CYS A 85 -7.40 1.75 5.20
CA CYS A 85 -8.25 1.38 6.33
C CYS A 85 -9.61 2.09 6.30
N ILE A 86 -9.62 3.41 6.06
CA ILE A 86 -10.87 4.19 5.95
C ILE A 86 -11.71 3.67 4.78
N GLY A 87 -11.09 3.46 3.61
CA GLY A 87 -11.77 2.91 2.43
C GLY A 87 -12.36 1.52 2.67
N ALA A 88 -11.75 0.73 3.55
CA ALA A 88 -12.26 -0.59 3.96
C ALA A 88 -13.21 -0.55 5.17
N GLY A 89 -13.55 0.62 5.71
CA GLY A 89 -14.38 0.76 6.91
C GLY A 89 -13.72 0.24 8.20
N LEU A 90 -12.40 0.12 8.21
CA LEU A 90 -11.63 -0.37 9.35
C LEU A 90 -11.21 0.73 10.30
N ASN A 91 -11.22 0.42 11.59
CA ASN A 91 -10.41 1.15 12.56
C ASN A 91 -8.92 0.86 12.28
N VAL A 92 -8.16 1.93 12.13
CA VAL A 92 -6.72 1.94 11.87
C VAL A 92 -5.91 1.09 12.87
N GLU A 93 -6.33 1.02 14.14
CA GLU A 93 -5.69 0.17 15.17
C GLU A 93 -5.95 -1.33 14.98
N LYS A 94 -7.15 -1.70 14.50
CA LYS A 94 -7.50 -3.10 14.24
C LYS A 94 -6.90 -3.63 12.94
N ALA A 95 -6.60 -2.75 11.99
CA ALA A 95 -6.00 -3.11 10.72
C ALA A 95 -4.55 -3.64 10.87
N GLU A 96 -3.81 -3.14 11.88
CA GLU A 96 -2.45 -3.62 12.18
C GLU A 96 -2.44 -5.06 12.72
N GLN A 97 -3.57 -5.53 13.26
CA GLN A 97 -3.68 -6.84 13.91
C GLN A 97 -4.24 -7.93 13.00
N ASN A 98 -4.68 -7.60 11.78
CA ASN A 98 -5.51 -8.51 10.98
C ASN A 98 -4.99 -8.69 9.55
N ILE A 99 -3.85 -9.39 9.43
CA ILE A 99 -3.22 -9.79 8.14
C ILE A 99 -4.24 -10.50 7.23
N ILE A 100 -5.11 -11.34 7.80
CA ILE A 100 -6.14 -12.09 7.07
C ILE A 100 -7.17 -11.15 6.43
N PHE A 101 -7.54 -10.06 7.11
CA PHE A 101 -8.47 -9.06 6.60
C PHE A 101 -7.84 -8.18 5.51
N LEU A 102 -6.55 -7.88 5.63
CA LEU A 102 -5.83 -7.16 4.57
C LEU A 102 -5.77 -7.99 3.29
N ASP A 103 -5.49 -9.29 3.38
CA ASP A 103 -5.51 -10.18 2.21
C ASP A 103 -6.88 -10.23 1.51
N SER A 104 -8.01 -10.13 2.23
CA SER A 104 -9.35 -10.08 1.62
C SER A 104 -9.71 -8.73 1.00
N ILE A 105 -9.27 -7.60 1.59
CA ILE A 105 -9.34 -6.28 0.94
C ILE A 105 -8.54 -6.28 -0.36
N PHE A 106 -7.32 -6.82 -0.33
CA PHE A 106 -6.43 -6.84 -1.50
C PHE A 106 -6.88 -7.84 -2.57
N ALA A 107 -7.62 -8.90 -2.22
CA ALA A 107 -8.21 -9.85 -3.17
C ALA A 107 -9.43 -9.27 -3.92
N THR A 108 -10.12 -8.28 -3.34
CA THR A 108 -11.36 -7.70 -3.91
C THR A 108 -11.13 -6.39 -4.64
N ASN A 109 -9.93 -5.82 -4.58
CA ASN A 109 -9.58 -4.59 -5.28
C ASN A 109 -8.53 -4.83 -6.39
N PRO A 110 -8.96 -5.00 -7.65
CA PRO A 110 -8.13 -5.46 -8.77
C PRO A 110 -7.05 -4.46 -9.21
N TYR A 111 -7.08 -3.21 -8.74
CA TYR A 111 -6.15 -2.17 -9.15
C TYR A 111 -4.80 -2.20 -8.42
N HIS A 112 -4.67 -2.94 -7.31
CA HIS A 112 -3.43 -2.93 -6.51
C HIS A 112 -2.46 -4.07 -6.84
N TRP A 113 -2.86 -5.03 -7.69
CA TRP A 113 -2.05 -6.23 -7.97
C TRP A 113 -1.71 -6.46 -9.45
N ASN A 114 -2.13 -5.55 -10.35
CA ASN A 114 -1.92 -5.68 -11.79
C ASN A 114 -0.77 -4.83 -12.35
N LYS A 115 0.13 -4.31 -11.50
CA LYS A 115 1.49 -4.02 -11.98
C LYS A 115 2.27 -5.34 -11.87
N PRO A 116 2.44 -6.11 -12.97
CA PRO A 116 3.24 -7.33 -12.92
C PRO A 116 4.58 -7.00 -12.28
N TYR A 117 5.13 -7.94 -11.50
CA TYR A 117 6.54 -7.91 -11.15
C TYR A 117 7.32 -7.65 -12.44
N GLN A 118 7.92 -6.47 -12.55
CA GLN A 118 8.85 -6.11 -13.61
C GLN A 118 10.23 -6.40 -13.03
N PRO A 119 10.77 -7.63 -13.16
CA PRO A 119 12.18 -7.84 -12.92
C PRO A 119 12.94 -6.94 -13.90
N PHE A 120 13.94 -6.24 -13.38
CA PHE A 120 15.00 -5.70 -14.22
C PHE A 120 15.79 -6.87 -14.82
#